data_AF-A0A644VBB9-F1
#
_entry.id   AF-A0A644VBB9-F1
#
_cell.length_a   1.000
_cell.length_b   1.000
_cell.length_c   1.000
_cell.angle_alpha   90.00
_cell.angle_beta   90.00
_cell.angle_gamma   90.00
#
_symmetry.space_group_name_H-M   'P 1'
#
loop_
_entity.id
_entity.type
_entity.pdbx_description
1 polymer ?
#
loop_
_entity_poly.entity_id
_entity_poly.type
_entity_poly.pdbx_seq_one_letter_code
_entity_poly.pdbx_strand_id
1 'polypeptide(L)'
;MEPREREQMPFLLLLPNLVTIAGMCLGLTSIRYTMVAQFETAVVLVLLSALIDGMDGLIARRLRATSEFGAELDSLSDFLCFGVAPGLLVYRFALGEVNAMGWVLVLVFAAACCLRLARFNVMRGEDGAGKTHFTGVPAPAGAMLALLPIYLSFSGLLDVRGAPMVVAFWLGLVGVLMISRVPTFSPKALRVPRWGVGALLMGTVIGMGLIFTRFWLLMVIVDLIYVATLLPGVWKVRGRVLR
;
A
#
# COMPACT_ATOMS: atom_id res chain seq x y z
N MET A 1 -10.33 39.80 29.46
CA MET A 1 -10.55 39.38 28.07
C MET A 1 -10.88 37.89 28.10
N GLU A 2 -12.01 37.49 27.53
CA GLU A 2 -12.75 36.27 27.85
C GLU A 2 -12.05 34.94 27.47
N PRO A 3 -12.37 33.80 28.13
CA PRO A 3 -11.77 32.49 27.87
C PRO A 3 -12.46 31.68 26.74
N ARG A 4 -13.30 32.30 25.90
CA ARG A 4 -14.24 31.59 25.00
C ARG A 4 -13.74 31.34 23.56
N GLU A 5 -12.57 31.82 23.17
CA GLU A 5 -12.05 31.61 21.79
C GLU A 5 -11.28 30.28 21.60
N ARG A 6 -11.31 29.36 22.58
CA ARG A 6 -10.63 28.05 22.50
C ARG A 6 -11.51 26.87 22.07
N GLU A 7 -12.74 27.10 21.61
CA GLU A 7 -13.69 26.00 21.36
C GLU A 7 -13.87 25.58 19.90
N GLN A 8 -13.34 26.34 18.93
CA GLN A 8 -13.63 26.09 17.51
C GLN A 8 -12.36 25.86 16.71
N MET A 9 -12.15 24.61 16.30
CA MET A 9 -11.14 24.28 15.30
C MET A 9 -11.67 24.65 13.91
N PRO A 10 -10.92 25.44 13.11
CA PRO A 10 -11.26 25.68 11.71
C PRO A 10 -11.54 24.38 10.96
N PHE A 11 -12.69 24.28 10.29
CA PHE A 11 -13.11 23.08 9.54
C PHE A 11 -12.03 22.59 8.55
N LEU A 12 -11.28 23.52 7.94
CA LEU A 12 -10.17 23.22 7.02
C LEU A 12 -9.02 22.44 7.68
N LEU A 13 -8.81 22.59 8.99
CA LEU A 13 -7.81 21.83 9.75
C LEU A 13 -8.30 20.41 10.09
N LEU A 14 -9.61 20.16 10.05
CA LEU A 14 -10.21 18.83 10.24
C LEU A 14 -10.26 18.03 8.94
N LEU A 15 -10.15 18.69 7.79
CA LEU A 15 -10.28 18.07 6.47
C LEU A 15 -9.35 16.86 6.26
N PRO A 16 -8.05 16.90 6.64
CA PRO A 16 -7.19 15.72 6.53
C PRO A 16 -7.74 14.53 7.31
N ASN A 17 -8.12 14.73 8.57
CA ASN A 17 -8.64 13.66 9.42
C ASN A 17 -9.95 13.07 8.88
N LEU A 18 -10.83 13.90 8.31
CA LEU A 18 -12.07 13.43 7.68
C LEU A 18 -11.79 12.56 6.45
N VAL A 19 -10.78 12.94 5.65
CA VAL A 19 -10.35 12.18 4.48
C VAL A 19 -9.75 10.83 4.91
N THR A 20 -8.91 10.81 5.94
CA THR A 20 -8.36 9.58 6.53
C THR A 20 -9.47 8.64 7.04
N ILE A 21 -10.46 9.17 7.77
CA ILE A 21 -11.62 8.39 8.25
C ILE A 21 -12.42 7.84 7.07
N ALA A 22 -12.63 8.63 6.01
CA ALA A 22 -13.31 8.15 4.81
C ALA A 22 -12.54 6.99 4.16
N GLY A 23 -11.20 7.08 4.07
CA GLY A 23 -10.34 5.98 3.63
C GLY A 23 -10.49 4.73 4.50
N MET A 24 -10.42 4.88 5.82
CA MET A 24 -10.63 3.79 6.78
C MET A 24 -11.99 3.09 6.59
N CYS A 25 -13.06 3.87 6.37
CA CYS A 25 -14.39 3.32 6.07
C CYS A 25 -14.42 2.49 4.79
N LEU A 26 -13.67 2.88 3.74
CA LEU A 26 -13.52 2.06 2.53
C LEU A 26 -12.78 0.75 2.81
N GLY A 27 -11.71 0.79 3.62
CA GLY A 27 -11.00 -0.42 4.07
C GLY A 27 -11.89 -1.40 4.84
N LEU A 28 -12.67 -0.90 5.80
CA LEU A 28 -13.67 -1.70 6.52
C LEU A 28 -14.74 -2.28 5.58
N THR A 29 -15.19 -1.46 4.63
CA THR A 29 -16.18 -1.89 3.65
C THR A 29 -15.60 -2.97 2.71
N SER A 30 -14.31 -2.90 2.38
CA SER A 30 -13.60 -3.95 1.64
C SER A 30 -13.64 -5.28 2.39
N ILE A 31 -13.41 -5.26 3.71
CA ILE A 31 -13.50 -6.47 4.55
C ILE A 31 -14.93 -7.05 4.48
N ARG A 32 -15.96 -6.21 4.57
CA ARG A 32 -17.36 -6.66 4.39
C ARG A 32 -17.57 -7.35 3.04
N TYR A 33 -17.12 -6.74 1.93
CA TYR A 33 -17.28 -7.33 0.60
C TYR A 33 -16.47 -8.62 0.42
N THR A 34 -15.31 -8.72 1.07
CA THR A 34 -14.51 -9.95 1.17
C THR A 34 -15.31 -11.07 1.82
N MET A 35 -16.00 -10.79 2.93
CA MET A 35 -16.80 -11.79 3.67
C MET A 35 -17.94 -12.37 2.83
N VAL A 36 -18.60 -11.54 2.00
CA VAL A 36 -19.66 -11.96 1.09
C VAL A 36 -19.15 -12.47 -0.27
N ALA A 37 -17.85 -12.76 -0.39
CA ALA A 37 -17.18 -13.27 -1.58
C ALA A 37 -17.29 -12.37 -2.83
N GLN A 38 -17.53 -11.07 -2.65
CA GLN A 38 -17.49 -10.06 -3.71
C GLN A 38 -16.09 -9.45 -3.78
N PHE A 39 -15.16 -10.26 -4.25
CA PHE A 39 -13.72 -9.98 -4.19
C PHE A 39 -13.29 -8.82 -5.08
N GLU A 40 -13.87 -8.67 -6.28
CA GLU A 40 -13.55 -7.56 -7.18
C GLU A 40 -13.84 -6.20 -6.53
N THR A 41 -15.03 -6.05 -5.95
CA THR A 41 -15.43 -4.83 -5.23
C THR A 41 -14.53 -4.60 -4.01
N ALA A 42 -14.23 -5.66 -3.25
CA ALA A 42 -13.34 -5.56 -2.10
C ALA A 42 -11.95 -5.02 -2.50
N VAL A 43 -11.39 -5.54 -3.60
CA VAL A 43 -10.09 -5.09 -4.10
C VAL A 43 -10.12 -3.63 -4.55
N VAL A 44 -11.15 -3.24 -5.31
CA VAL A 44 -11.32 -1.85 -5.76
C VAL A 44 -11.43 -0.88 -4.56
N LEU A 45 -12.09 -1.29 -3.47
CA LEU A 45 -12.19 -0.48 -2.26
C LEU A 45 -10.85 -0.32 -1.53
N VAL A 46 -9.99 -1.35 -1.51
CA VAL A 46 -8.61 -1.21 -1.00
C VAL A 46 -7.82 -0.22 -1.85
N LEU A 47 -7.91 -0.33 -3.18
CA LEU A 47 -7.23 0.58 -4.10
C LEU A 47 -7.73 2.02 -3.95
N LEU A 48 -9.04 2.21 -3.75
CA LEU A 48 -9.60 3.52 -3.50
C LEU A 48 -9.15 4.09 -2.15
N SER A 49 -9.07 3.27 -1.11
CA SER A 49 -8.48 3.67 0.17
C SER A 49 -7.01 4.11 0.01
N ALA A 50 -6.22 3.40 -0.79
CA ALA A 50 -4.84 3.77 -1.11
C ALA A 50 -4.74 5.11 -1.85
N LEU A 51 -5.69 5.40 -2.73
CA LEU A 51 -5.75 6.67 -3.42
C LEU A 51 -6.06 7.82 -2.45
N ILE A 52 -7.01 7.61 -1.53
CA ILE A 52 -7.42 8.59 -0.52
C ILE A 52 -6.29 8.89 0.47
N ASP A 53 -5.58 7.86 0.94
CA ASP A 53 -4.37 7.95 1.78
C ASP A 53 -3.20 8.70 1.10
N GLY A 54 -3.10 8.58 -0.23
CA GLY A 54 -2.19 9.43 -0.99
C GLY A 54 -2.58 10.91 -0.96
N MET A 55 -3.88 11.20 -0.84
CA MET A 55 -4.45 12.54 -0.96
C MET A 55 -4.45 13.31 0.37
N ASP A 56 -4.87 12.72 1.49
CA ASP A 56 -4.82 13.37 2.81
C ASP A 56 -3.39 13.74 3.21
N GLY A 57 -2.40 12.88 2.95
CA GLY A 57 -0.98 13.20 3.16
C GLY A 57 -0.48 14.35 2.28
N LEU A 58 -1.09 14.60 1.12
CA LEU A 58 -0.81 15.79 0.30
C LEU A 58 -1.54 17.04 0.83
N ILE A 59 -2.80 16.89 1.23
CA ILE A 59 -3.65 17.97 1.74
C ILE A 59 -3.09 18.49 3.07
N ALA A 60 -2.73 17.62 4.01
CA ALA A 60 -2.13 17.98 5.29
C ALA A 60 -0.84 18.80 5.13
N ARG A 61 0.02 18.41 4.18
CA ARG A 61 1.25 19.15 3.85
C ARG A 61 0.98 20.51 3.24
N ARG A 62 -0.02 20.63 2.35
CA ARG A 62 -0.38 21.90 1.70
C ARG A 62 -1.05 22.88 2.66
N LEU A 63 -1.85 22.38 3.59
CA LEU A 63 -2.56 23.20 4.57
C LEU A 63 -1.71 23.52 5.82
N ARG A 64 -0.48 23.00 5.92
CA ARG A 64 0.35 23.02 7.14
C ARG A 64 -0.43 22.56 8.38
N ALA A 65 -1.38 21.66 8.17
CA ALA A 65 -2.34 21.17 9.14
C ALA A 65 -1.89 19.80 9.67
N THR A 66 -0.62 19.68 10.05
CA THR A 66 -0.08 18.43 10.59
C THR A 66 -0.32 18.42 12.10
N SER A 67 -1.19 17.53 12.58
CA SER A 67 -1.40 17.27 14.02
C SER A 67 -0.84 15.91 14.40
N GLU A 68 -0.40 15.75 15.65
CA GLU A 68 0.05 14.46 16.19
C GLU A 68 -1.09 13.44 16.17
N PHE A 69 -2.29 13.86 16.58
CA PHE A 69 -3.49 13.02 16.52
C PHE A 69 -3.80 12.53 15.09
N GLY A 70 -3.78 13.42 14.10
CA GLY A 70 -4.05 13.06 12.71
C GLY A 70 -3.03 12.06 12.16
N ALA A 71 -1.78 12.13 12.60
CA ALA A 71 -0.76 11.19 12.17
C ALA A 71 -0.88 9.80 12.81
N GLU A 72 -1.31 9.72 14.07
CA GLU A 72 -1.64 8.42 14.68
C GLU A 72 -2.89 7.82 14.02
N LEU A 73 -3.89 8.65 13.70
CA LEU A 73 -5.09 8.22 12.99
C LEU A 73 -4.77 7.67 11.58
N ASP A 74 -3.91 8.37 10.84
CA ASP A 74 -3.34 7.96 9.54
C ASP A 74 -2.70 6.57 9.65
N SER A 75 -1.85 6.37 10.65
CA SER A 75 -1.13 5.12 10.87
C SER A 75 -2.04 3.94 11.24
N LEU A 76 -3.09 4.19 12.03
CA LEU A 76 -4.09 3.17 12.37
C LEU A 76 -4.96 2.81 11.16
N SER A 77 -5.35 3.82 10.36
CA SER A 77 -6.07 3.64 9.11
C SER A 77 -5.23 2.82 8.11
N ASP A 78 -3.96 3.16 7.94
CA ASP A 78 -2.99 2.44 7.11
C ASP A 78 -2.87 0.97 7.48
N PHE A 79 -2.73 0.70 8.77
CA PHE A 79 -2.62 -0.67 9.26
C PHE A 79 -3.86 -1.50 8.89
N LEU A 80 -5.06 -0.92 9.07
CA LEU A 80 -6.32 -1.56 8.74
C LEU A 80 -6.47 -1.77 7.23
N CYS A 81 -6.25 -0.72 6.44
CA CYS A 81 -6.50 -0.70 5.00
C CYS A 81 -5.46 -1.48 4.20
N PHE A 82 -4.20 -1.51 4.66
CA PHE A 82 -3.09 -2.11 3.90
C PHE A 82 -2.50 -3.36 4.55
N GLY A 83 -2.65 -3.54 5.87
CA GLY A 83 -2.24 -4.76 6.56
C GLY A 83 -3.38 -5.77 6.68
N VAL A 84 -4.49 -5.35 7.30
CA VAL A 84 -5.57 -6.28 7.67
C VAL A 84 -6.47 -6.62 6.48
N ALA A 85 -7.01 -5.60 5.80
CA ALA A 85 -7.97 -5.83 4.70
C ALA A 85 -7.40 -6.69 3.57
N PRO A 86 -6.18 -6.44 3.03
CA PRO A 86 -5.62 -7.25 1.95
C PRO A 86 -5.29 -8.67 2.42
N GLY A 87 -4.79 -8.83 3.65
CA GLY A 87 -4.50 -10.14 4.23
C GLY A 87 -5.73 -11.03 4.33
N LEU A 88 -6.85 -10.48 4.83
CA LEU A 88 -8.13 -11.19 4.89
C LEU A 88 -8.70 -11.48 3.50
N LEU A 89 -8.51 -10.56 2.56
CA LEU A 89 -8.96 -10.71 1.18
C LEU A 89 -8.24 -11.87 0.49
N VAL A 90 -6.91 -11.92 0.57
CA VAL A 90 -6.10 -13.04 0.07
C VAL A 90 -6.47 -14.34 0.79
N TYR A 91 -6.67 -14.30 2.10
CA TYR A 91 -7.08 -15.46 2.88
C TYR A 91 -8.36 -16.09 2.33
N ARG A 92 -9.40 -15.26 2.21
CA ARG A 92 -10.73 -15.71 1.81
C ARG A 92 -10.83 -16.08 0.32
N PHE A 93 -10.01 -15.48 -0.52
CA PHE A 93 -10.01 -15.70 -1.98
C PHE A 93 -9.23 -16.96 -2.39
N ALA A 94 -8.03 -17.17 -1.83
CA ALA A 94 -7.10 -18.18 -2.30
C ALA A 94 -6.61 -19.17 -1.22
N LEU A 95 -6.66 -18.83 0.07
CA LEU A 95 -6.06 -19.67 1.14
C LEU A 95 -7.07 -20.48 1.94
N GLY A 96 -8.38 -20.33 1.70
CA GLY A 96 -9.45 -20.93 2.51
C GLY A 96 -9.39 -22.45 2.65
N GLU A 97 -8.63 -23.16 1.81
CA GLU A 97 -8.42 -24.61 1.89
C GLU A 97 -7.20 -25.02 2.74
N VAL A 98 -6.24 -24.12 3.01
CA VAL A 98 -4.95 -24.42 3.69
C VAL A 98 -4.98 -23.97 5.17
N ASN A 99 -6.16 -24.07 5.79
CA ASN A 99 -6.63 -23.37 7.00
C ASN A 99 -5.56 -22.89 7.99
N ALA A 100 -4.67 -23.74 8.50
CA ALA A 100 -3.73 -23.33 9.55
C ALA A 100 -2.51 -22.55 9.04
N MET A 101 -1.83 -23.06 8.00
CA MET A 101 -0.56 -22.47 7.56
C MET A 101 -0.75 -21.19 6.73
N GLY A 102 -1.83 -21.14 5.94
CA GLY A 102 -2.22 -19.91 5.24
C GLY A 102 -2.53 -18.78 6.22
N TRP A 103 -3.22 -19.09 7.31
CA TRP A 103 -3.54 -18.10 8.35
C TRP A 103 -2.29 -17.55 9.05
N VAL A 104 -1.30 -18.40 9.36
CA VAL A 104 -0.02 -17.95 9.95
C VAL A 104 0.65 -16.91 9.06
N LEU A 105 0.67 -17.11 7.74
CA LEU A 105 1.32 -16.17 6.83
C LEU A 105 0.54 -14.87 6.65
N VAL A 106 -0.79 -14.90 6.79
CA VAL A 106 -1.63 -13.69 6.90
C VAL A 106 -1.29 -12.91 8.17
N LEU A 107 -1.13 -13.58 9.31
CA LEU A 107 -0.72 -12.95 10.56
C LEU A 107 0.67 -12.32 10.46
N VAL A 108 1.62 -13.02 9.83
CA VAL A 108 2.97 -12.51 9.58
C VAL A 108 2.92 -11.24 8.72
N PHE A 109 2.12 -11.22 7.65
CA PHE A 109 1.94 -10.05 6.82
C PHE A 109 1.34 -8.86 7.57
N ALA A 110 0.25 -9.07 8.32
CA ALA A 110 -0.37 -8.02 9.11
C ALA A 110 0.58 -7.49 10.20
N ALA A 111 1.25 -8.37 10.94
CA ALA A 111 2.23 -7.98 11.95
C ALA A 111 3.41 -7.21 11.34
N ALA A 112 3.89 -7.62 10.17
CA ALA A 112 4.93 -6.93 9.43
C ALA A 112 4.53 -5.50 9.04
N CYS A 113 3.28 -5.33 8.59
CA CYS A 113 2.73 -4.01 8.30
C CYS A 113 2.68 -3.11 9.55
N CYS A 114 2.17 -3.65 10.66
CA CYS A 114 2.11 -2.93 11.94
C CYS A 114 3.50 -2.50 12.43
N LEU A 115 4.46 -3.42 12.48
CA LEU A 115 5.83 -3.14 12.93
C LEU A 115 6.53 -2.10 12.05
N ARG A 116 6.27 -2.14 10.74
CA ARG A 116 6.77 -1.15 9.79
C ARG A 116 6.23 0.25 10.11
N LEU A 117 4.92 0.38 10.30
CA LEU A 117 4.26 1.65 10.59
C LEU A 117 4.73 2.20 11.94
N ALA A 118 4.80 1.36 12.97
CA ALA A 118 5.34 1.75 14.28
C ALA A 118 6.77 2.29 14.19
N ARG A 119 7.65 1.62 13.44
CA ARG A 119 9.02 2.09 13.21
C ARG A 119 9.04 3.42 12.45
N PHE A 120 8.18 3.58 11.44
CA PHE A 120 8.08 4.83 10.69
C PHE A 120 7.65 5.99 11.58
N ASN A 121 6.67 5.78 12.47
CA ASN A 121 6.17 6.80 13.40
C ASN A 121 7.24 7.23 14.41
N VAL A 122 7.97 6.28 15.01
CA VAL A 122 9.07 6.59 15.94
C VAL A 122 10.19 7.38 15.24
N MET A 123 10.61 6.93 14.04
CA MET A 123 11.65 7.62 13.27
C MET A 123 11.23 9.03 12.80
N ARG A 124 9.92 9.27 12.65
CA ARG A 124 9.38 10.59 12.30
C ARG A 124 9.53 11.61 13.42
N GLY A 125 9.63 11.16 14.68
CA GLY A 125 9.86 12.00 15.86
C GLY A 125 11.33 12.36 16.12
N GLU A 126 12.28 11.58 15.61
CA GLU A 126 13.72 11.72 15.90
C GLU A 126 14.51 12.47 14.80
N ASP A 127 14.08 12.44 13.53
CA ASP A 127 14.86 12.98 12.41
C ASP A 127 14.26 14.27 11.83
N GLY A 128 14.89 15.42 12.13
CA GLY A 128 14.81 16.61 11.31
C GLY A 128 15.37 16.33 9.90
N ALA A 129 14.52 16.47 8.88
CA ALA A 129 14.86 16.67 7.45
C ALA A 129 16.22 16.14 6.97
N GLY A 130 16.33 14.86 6.56
CA GLY A 130 17.61 14.39 6.01
C GLY A 130 17.73 13.07 5.26
N LYS A 131 16.76 12.14 5.29
CA LYS A 131 16.91 10.83 4.62
C LYS A 131 16.07 10.74 3.34
N THR A 132 16.76 10.80 2.20
CA THR A 132 16.20 10.76 0.83
C THR A 132 15.74 9.37 0.37
N HIS A 133 15.83 8.36 1.23
CA HIS A 133 15.49 6.97 0.91
C HIS A 133 14.59 6.38 2.00
N PHE A 134 13.39 5.93 1.60
CA PHE A 134 12.55 5.10 2.45
C PHE A 134 13.22 3.74 2.64
N THR A 135 13.20 3.23 3.86
CA THR A 135 13.70 1.87 4.16
C THR A 135 12.52 0.89 4.16
N GLY A 136 12.53 -0.06 3.23
CA GLY A 136 11.50 -1.06 3.02
C GLY A 136 10.28 -0.57 2.20
N VAL A 137 9.50 -1.53 1.69
CA VAL A 137 8.30 -1.31 0.84
C VAL A 137 7.17 -0.59 1.60
N PRO A 138 6.72 0.62 1.18
CA PRO A 138 5.60 1.37 1.76
C PRO A 138 4.35 0.51 2.01
N ALA A 139 3.58 0.81 3.06
CA ALA A 139 2.38 0.02 3.39
C ALA A 139 1.37 -0.09 2.23
N PRO A 140 1.03 1.00 1.51
CA PRO A 140 0.19 0.91 0.32
C PRO A 140 0.77 0.01 -0.79
N ALA A 141 2.10 0.07 -1.00
CA ALA A 141 2.77 -0.76 -1.99
C ALA A 141 2.84 -2.24 -1.56
N GLY A 142 2.98 -2.50 -0.26
CA GLY A 142 2.90 -3.85 0.30
C GLY A 142 1.52 -4.47 0.12
N ALA A 143 0.46 -3.68 0.30
CA ALA A 143 -0.91 -4.11 0.03
C ALA A 143 -1.14 -4.45 -1.45
N MET A 144 -0.66 -3.61 -2.38
CA MET A 144 -0.76 -3.88 -3.82
C MET A 144 -0.03 -5.20 -4.17
N LEU A 145 1.22 -5.36 -3.72
CA LEU A 145 1.97 -6.60 -3.93
C LEU A 145 1.28 -7.82 -3.30
N ALA A 146 0.66 -7.70 -2.13
CA ALA A 146 -0.09 -8.79 -1.52
C ALA A 146 -1.30 -9.21 -2.37
N LEU A 147 -1.91 -8.28 -3.11
CA LEU A 147 -3.05 -8.52 -3.99
C LEU A 147 -2.65 -9.01 -5.40
N LEU A 148 -1.36 -9.00 -5.77
CA LEU A 148 -0.86 -9.51 -7.05
C LEU A 148 -1.44 -10.87 -7.47
N PRO A 149 -1.50 -11.91 -6.60
CA PRO A 149 -2.07 -13.21 -6.96
C PRO A 149 -3.54 -13.11 -7.40
N ILE A 150 -4.28 -12.19 -6.80
CA ILE A 150 -5.70 -11.96 -7.11
C ILE A 150 -5.83 -11.24 -8.45
N TYR A 151 -4.97 -10.25 -8.73
CA TYR A 151 -4.92 -9.59 -10.04
C TYR A 151 -4.60 -10.58 -11.17
N LEU A 152 -3.69 -11.53 -10.92
CA LEU A 152 -3.36 -12.60 -11.86
C LEU A 152 -4.56 -13.52 -12.15
N SER A 153 -5.35 -13.84 -11.13
CA SER A 153 -6.57 -14.64 -11.28
C SER A 153 -7.65 -13.88 -12.04
N PHE A 154 -7.91 -12.61 -11.70
CA PHE A 154 -8.94 -11.81 -12.39
C PHE A 154 -8.56 -11.42 -13.82
N SER A 155 -7.27 -11.31 -14.12
CA SER A 155 -6.81 -11.08 -15.50
C SER A 155 -6.89 -12.32 -16.40
N GLY A 156 -7.14 -13.50 -15.82
CA GLY A 156 -7.18 -14.78 -16.53
C GLY A 156 -5.81 -15.33 -16.91
N LEU A 157 -4.72 -14.74 -16.38
CA LEU A 157 -3.35 -15.16 -16.66
C LEU A 157 -2.96 -16.43 -15.90
N LEU A 158 -3.42 -16.57 -14.65
CA LEU A 158 -3.09 -17.69 -13.79
C LEU A 158 -4.20 -17.93 -12.77
N ASP A 159 -4.67 -19.18 -12.65
CA ASP A 159 -5.56 -19.53 -11.55
C ASP A 159 -4.78 -19.85 -10.27
N VAL A 160 -4.70 -18.87 -9.37
CA VAL A 160 -3.95 -19.00 -8.12
C VAL A 160 -4.65 -19.90 -7.09
N ARG A 161 -5.93 -20.22 -7.29
CA ARG A 161 -6.68 -21.09 -6.36
C ARG A 161 -6.17 -22.53 -6.39
N GLY A 162 -5.59 -22.97 -7.51
CA GLY A 162 -4.96 -24.28 -7.63
C GLY A 162 -3.61 -24.42 -6.90
N ALA A 163 -3.02 -23.33 -6.41
CA ALA A 163 -1.72 -23.33 -5.75
C ALA A 163 -1.72 -22.45 -4.48
N PRO A 164 -2.57 -22.74 -3.49
CA PRO A 164 -2.79 -21.86 -2.34
C PRO A 164 -1.53 -21.69 -1.48
N MET A 165 -0.67 -22.70 -1.42
CA MET A 165 0.60 -22.62 -0.70
C MET A 165 1.57 -21.59 -1.31
N VAL A 166 1.58 -21.45 -2.64
CA VAL A 166 2.41 -20.44 -3.34
C VAL A 166 1.94 -19.03 -2.98
N VAL A 167 0.62 -18.83 -2.95
CA VAL A 167 0.01 -17.56 -2.52
C VAL A 167 0.36 -17.25 -1.06
N ALA A 168 0.34 -18.26 -0.19
CA ALA A 168 0.69 -18.11 1.21
C ALA A 168 2.15 -17.64 1.37
N PHE A 169 3.08 -18.33 0.71
CA PHE A 169 4.50 -17.96 0.73
C PHE A 169 4.74 -16.59 0.13
N TRP A 170 4.04 -16.24 -0.95
CA TRP A 170 4.10 -14.90 -1.52
C TRP A 170 3.67 -13.83 -0.50
N LEU A 171 2.56 -14.03 0.21
CA LEU A 171 2.09 -13.10 1.24
C LEU A 171 3.10 -12.93 2.38
N GLY A 172 3.70 -14.03 2.84
CA GLY A 172 4.79 -14.00 3.82
C GLY A 172 6.02 -13.25 3.31
N LEU A 173 6.41 -13.48 2.05
CA LEU A 173 7.52 -12.78 1.40
C LEU A 173 7.28 -11.28 1.34
N VAL A 174 6.07 -10.85 0.97
CA VAL A 174 5.69 -9.43 0.98
C VAL A 174 5.80 -8.85 2.38
N GLY A 175 5.34 -9.56 3.42
CA GLY A 175 5.53 -9.15 4.82
C GLY A 175 7.01 -8.94 5.17
N VAL A 176 7.88 -9.88 4.81
CA VAL A 176 9.34 -9.75 5.01
C VAL A 176 9.90 -8.54 4.26
N LEU A 177 9.46 -8.29 3.02
CA LEU A 177 9.88 -7.12 2.23
C LEU A 177 9.46 -5.78 2.88
N MET A 178 8.33 -5.73 3.58
CA MET A 178 7.86 -4.54 4.28
C MET A 178 8.72 -4.18 5.51
N ILE A 179 9.25 -5.18 6.24
CA ILE A 179 10.16 -4.98 7.38
C ILE A 179 11.61 -4.78 6.92
N SER A 180 11.97 -5.36 5.77
CA SER A 180 13.35 -5.36 5.28
C SER A 180 13.88 -3.96 4.99
N ARG A 181 15.20 -3.79 5.15
CA ARG A 181 15.91 -2.51 4.91
C ARG A 181 16.20 -2.26 3.43
N VAL A 182 15.41 -2.81 2.51
CA VAL A 182 15.60 -2.58 1.07
C VAL A 182 15.31 -1.12 0.76
N PRO A 183 16.25 -0.35 0.20
CA PRO A 183 15.97 1.01 -0.23
C PRO A 183 14.99 0.95 -1.41
N THR A 184 13.76 1.40 -1.20
CA THR A 184 12.75 1.45 -2.27
C THR A 184 12.85 2.77 -3.01
N PHE A 185 12.88 2.70 -4.33
CA PHE A 185 12.94 3.89 -5.19
C PHE A 185 11.69 4.75 -4.98
N SER A 186 11.91 6.02 -4.65
CA SER A 186 10.83 7.01 -4.70
C SER A 186 10.66 7.48 -6.16
N PRO A 187 9.44 7.46 -6.72
CA PRO A 187 9.17 7.99 -8.06
C PRO A 187 9.57 9.46 -8.23
N LYS A 188 9.77 10.19 -7.12
CA LYS A 188 10.15 11.61 -7.10
C LYS A 188 11.56 11.88 -7.66
N ALA A 189 12.37 10.85 -7.89
CA ALA A 189 13.71 10.97 -8.50
C ALA A 189 13.75 10.59 -10.01
N LEU A 190 12.62 10.23 -10.62
CA LEU A 190 12.56 9.86 -12.04
C LEU A 190 12.78 11.08 -12.93
N ARG A 191 14.01 11.24 -13.42
CA ARG A 191 14.34 12.17 -14.49
C ARG A 191 14.18 11.44 -15.81
N VAL A 192 13.12 11.77 -16.56
CA VAL A 192 12.91 11.22 -17.89
C VAL A 192 13.83 11.94 -18.88
N PRO A 193 14.73 11.24 -19.59
CA PRO A 193 15.55 11.87 -20.60
C PRO A 193 14.69 12.33 -21.77
N ARG A 194 15.05 13.42 -22.45
CA ARG A 194 14.24 14.05 -23.51
C ARG A 194 13.82 13.10 -24.63
N TRP A 195 14.64 12.08 -24.94
CA TRP A 195 14.31 11.05 -25.94
C TRP A 195 13.23 10.06 -25.47
N GLY A 196 13.05 9.88 -24.16
CA GLY A 196 12.04 9.00 -23.56
C GLY A 196 10.65 9.63 -23.40
N VAL A 197 10.50 10.92 -23.70
CA VAL A 197 9.22 11.64 -23.56
C VAL A 197 8.16 11.06 -24.49
N GLY A 198 8.52 10.70 -25.73
CA GLY A 198 7.59 10.06 -26.67
C GLY A 198 7.10 8.69 -26.15
N ALA A 199 8.00 7.89 -25.59
CA ALA A 199 7.65 6.60 -24.98
C ALA A 199 6.76 6.78 -23.74
N LEU A 200 6.99 7.82 -22.93
CA LEU A 200 6.14 8.14 -21.78
C LEU A 200 4.72 8.52 -22.22
N LEU A 201 4.58 9.39 -23.23
CA LEU A 201 3.27 9.80 -23.75
C LEU A 201 2.50 8.61 -24.34
N MET A 202 3.16 7.77 -25.13
CA MET A 202 2.57 6.54 -25.67
C MET A 202 2.21 5.56 -24.55
N GLY A 203 3.05 5.44 -23.52
CA GLY A 203 2.78 4.65 -22.32
C GLY A 203 1.53 5.11 -21.59
N THR A 204 1.30 6.43 -21.48
CA THR A 204 0.07 6.99 -20.89
C THR A 204 -1.17 6.62 -21.71
N VAL A 205 -1.09 6.69 -23.05
CA VAL A 205 -2.20 6.30 -23.93
C VAL A 205 -2.51 4.80 -23.78
N ILE A 206 -1.47 3.96 -23.76
CA ILE A 206 -1.64 2.51 -23.54
C ILE A 206 -2.23 2.24 -22.16
N GLY A 207 -1.74 2.92 -21.12
CA GLY A 207 -2.27 2.81 -19.75
C GLY A 207 -3.74 3.20 -19.68
N MET A 208 -4.13 4.29 -20.36
CA MET A 208 -5.53 4.71 -20.47
C MET A 208 -6.37 3.72 -21.29
N GLY A 209 -5.81 3.06 -22.31
CA GLY A 209 -6.50 1.97 -22.99
C GLY A 209 -6.73 0.77 -22.07
N LEU A 210 -5.70 0.39 -21.29
CA LEU A 210 -5.75 -0.76 -20.39
C LEU A 210 -6.67 -0.53 -19.18
N ILE A 211 -6.80 0.70 -18.68
CA ILE A 211 -7.67 0.97 -17.52
C ILE A 211 -9.15 0.64 -17.83
N PHE A 212 -9.61 0.91 -19.06
CA PHE A 212 -11.00 0.65 -19.46
C PHE A 212 -11.21 -0.75 -20.04
N THR A 213 -10.18 -1.36 -20.63
CA THR A 213 -10.32 -2.65 -21.33
C THR A 213 -9.84 -3.85 -20.52
N ARG A 214 -8.79 -3.68 -19.71
CA ARG A 214 -8.05 -4.75 -19.04
C ARG A 214 -7.50 -4.26 -17.69
N PHE A 215 -8.38 -3.74 -16.84
CA PHE A 215 -8.03 -3.15 -15.53
C PHE A 215 -7.11 -4.05 -14.68
N TRP A 216 -7.45 -5.33 -14.55
CA TRP A 216 -6.67 -6.30 -13.77
C TRP A 216 -5.27 -6.53 -14.33
N LEU A 217 -5.13 -6.57 -15.65
CA LEU A 217 -3.83 -6.71 -16.31
C LEU A 217 -2.94 -5.48 -16.05
N LEU A 218 -3.53 -4.28 -16.04
CA LEU A 218 -2.80 -3.06 -15.70
C LEU A 218 -2.21 -3.14 -14.30
N MET A 219 -2.99 -3.61 -13.31
CA MET A 219 -2.51 -3.77 -11.93
C MET A 219 -1.36 -4.78 -11.82
N VAL A 220 -1.45 -5.91 -12.53
CA VAL A 220 -0.32 -6.86 -12.64
C VAL A 220 0.91 -6.19 -13.22
N ILE A 221 0.78 -5.43 -14.31
CA ILE A 221 1.92 -4.73 -14.94
C ILE A 221 2.54 -3.73 -13.96
N VAL A 222 1.72 -2.96 -13.25
CA VAL A 222 2.19 -1.98 -12.25
C VAL A 222 2.96 -2.67 -11.13
N ASP A 223 2.45 -3.79 -10.60
CA ASP A 223 3.14 -4.57 -9.56
C ASP A 223 4.45 -5.17 -10.06
N LEU A 224 4.47 -5.72 -11.28
CA LEU A 224 5.69 -6.27 -11.87
C LEU A 224 6.75 -5.20 -12.10
N ILE A 225 6.36 -4.02 -12.57
CA ILE A 225 7.25 -2.86 -12.69
C ILE A 225 7.77 -2.49 -11.29
N TYR A 226 6.90 -2.44 -10.28
CA TYR A 226 7.28 -2.11 -8.92
C TYR A 226 8.31 -3.12 -8.37
N VAL A 227 8.05 -4.43 -8.50
CA VAL A 227 9.00 -5.50 -8.13
C VAL A 227 10.32 -5.33 -8.88
N ALA A 228 10.29 -5.02 -10.18
CA ALA A 228 11.50 -4.78 -10.96
C ALA A 228 12.32 -3.60 -10.41
N THR A 229 11.67 -2.54 -9.93
CA THR A 229 12.37 -1.44 -9.26
C THR A 229 12.99 -1.82 -7.90
N LEU A 230 12.49 -2.87 -7.23
CA LEU A 230 13.05 -3.37 -5.98
C LEU A 230 14.33 -4.20 -6.19
N LEU A 231 14.49 -4.87 -7.34
CA LEU A 231 15.61 -5.78 -7.62
C LEU A 231 17.00 -5.13 -7.46
N PRO A 232 17.26 -3.92 -8.00
CA PRO A 232 18.55 -3.23 -7.79
C PRO A 232 18.79 -2.87 -6.32
N GLY A 233 17.74 -2.53 -5.57
CA GLY A 233 17.82 -2.23 -4.15
C GLY A 233 18.23 -3.45 -3.32
N VAL A 234 17.65 -4.62 -3.61
CA VAL A 234 17.99 -5.90 -2.97
C VAL A 234 19.45 -6.28 -3.25
N TRP A 235 19.90 -6.13 -4.50
CA TRP A 235 21.29 -6.39 -4.89
C TRP A 235 22.30 -5.51 -4.15
N LYS A 236 21.98 -4.23 -3.98
CA LYS A 236 22.83 -3.27 -3.25
C LYS A 236 22.93 -3.56 -1.75
N VAL A 237 21.88 -4.12 -1.15
CA VAL A 237 21.88 -4.58 0.25
C VAL A 237 22.70 -5.86 0.40
N ARG A 238 22.53 -6.83 -0.51
CA ARG A 238 23.30 -8.08 -0.51
C ARG A 238 24.82 -7.85 -0.61
N GLY A 239 25.24 -6.88 -1.42
CA GLY A 239 26.66 -6.49 -1.53
C GLY A 239 27.25 -5.83 -0.26
N ARG A 240 26.42 -5.38 0.68
CA ARG A 240 26.84 -4.78 1.96
C ARG A 240 26.89 -5.79 3.12
N VAL A 241 26.22 -6.93 2.98
CA VAL A 241 26.21 -8.03 3.97
C VAL A 241 27.35 -9.03 3.71
N LEU A 242 27.89 -9.06 2.49
CA LEU A 242 29.01 -9.92 2.08
C LEU A 242 30.39 -9.21 2.15
N ARG A 243 30.48 -8.07 2.84
CA ARG A 243 31.73 -7.37 3.20
C ARG A 243 31.78 -7.21 4.71
#